data_AF-A0A6G0KEA3-F1
#
_entry.id   AF-A0A6G0KEA3-F1
#
_cell.length_a   1.000
_cell.length_b   1.000
_cell.length_c   1.000
_cell.angle_alpha   90.00
_cell.angle_beta   90.00
_cell.angle_gamma   90.00
#
_symmetry.space_group_name_H-M   'P 1'
#
loop_
_entity.id
_entity.type
_entity.pdbx_description
1 polymer ?
#
loop_
_entity_poly.entity_id
_entity_poly.type
_entity_poly.pdbx_seq_one_letter_code
_entity_poly.pdbx_strand_id
1 'polypeptide(L)'
;MAGEYAKACVVTAERLNVAVLDVHSLFNSMSARDQAMTLEDGLHLSAWGNRLMDRLLRAKIADAFPALACVTPACCGGPQLGSTQMIIV
;
A
#
# COMPACT_ATOMS: atom_id res chain seq x y z
N MET A 1 -10.04 -3.11 -17.25
CA MET A 1 -8.68 -2.57 -17.41
C MET A 1 -7.98 -2.32 -16.07
N ALA A 2 -8.50 -1.47 -15.16
CA ALA A 2 -7.81 -1.19 -13.88
C ALA A 2 -7.44 -2.44 -13.07
N GLY A 3 -8.36 -3.41 -12.95
CA GLY A 3 -8.09 -4.66 -12.23
C GLY A 3 -7.10 -5.61 -12.91
N GLU A 4 -6.97 -5.57 -14.24
CA GLU A 4 -5.97 -6.37 -14.96
C GLU A 4 -4.57 -5.82 -14.71
N TYR A 5 -4.43 -4.49 -14.69
CA TYR A 5 -3.21 -3.80 -14.33
C TYR A 5 -2.79 -4.13 -12.89
N ALA A 6 -3.71 -3.96 -11.93
CA ALA A 6 -3.43 -4.27 -10.52
C ALA A 6 -2.97 -5.73 -10.35
N LYS A 7 -3.68 -6.68 -10.99
CA LYS A 7 -3.31 -8.10 -10.97
C LYS A 7 -1.91 -8.35 -11.56
N ALA A 8 -1.59 -7.74 -12.70
CA ALA A 8 -0.27 -7.88 -13.29
C ALA A 8 0.85 -7.37 -12.37
N CYS A 9 0.60 -6.26 -11.67
CA CYS A 9 1.55 -5.71 -10.71
C CYS A 9 1.72 -6.59 -9.46
N VAL A 10 0.63 -7.15 -8.91
CA VAL A 10 0.69 -8.12 -7.80
C VAL A 10 1.55 -9.33 -8.19
N VAL A 11 1.27 -9.96 -9.33
CA VAL A 11 2.04 -11.11 -9.83
C VAL A 11 3.51 -10.76 -10.06
N THR A 12 3.79 -9.56 -10.57
CA THR A 12 5.16 -9.11 -10.79
C THR A 12 5.89 -8.86 -9.47
N ALA A 13 5.21 -8.29 -8.47
CA ALA A 13 5.78 -8.06 -7.16
C ALA A 13 6.14 -9.35 -6.43
N GLU A 14 5.28 -10.36 -6.52
CA GLU A 14 5.56 -11.72 -6.01
C GLU A 14 6.81 -12.31 -6.66
N ARG A 15 6.95 -12.20 -7.98
CA ARG A 15 8.14 -12.68 -8.70
C ARG A 15 9.44 -11.97 -8.31
N LEU A 16 9.35 -10.68 -8.01
CA LEU A 16 10.49 -9.86 -7.60
C LEU A 16 10.73 -9.89 -6.09
N ASN A 17 9.89 -10.60 -5.33
CA ASN A 17 9.91 -10.64 -3.88
C ASN A 17 9.89 -9.23 -3.24
N VAL A 18 9.06 -8.34 -3.79
CA VAL A 18 8.86 -6.98 -3.28
C VAL A 18 7.49 -6.86 -2.62
N ALA A 19 7.39 -6.00 -1.60
CA ALA A 19 6.13 -5.78 -0.91
C ALA A 19 5.12 -5.10 -1.85
N VAL A 20 3.85 -5.52 -1.77
CA VAL A 20 2.75 -4.89 -2.52
C VAL A 20 1.62 -4.47 -1.60
N LEU A 21 1.10 -3.28 -1.86
CA LEU A 21 -0.17 -2.79 -1.33
C LEU A 21 -1.20 -2.84 -2.46
N ASP A 22 -2.06 -3.85 -2.46
CA ASP A 22 -3.15 -4.04 -3.43
C ASP A 22 -4.42 -3.32 -2.95
N VAL A 23 -4.53 -2.06 -3.33
CA VAL A 23 -5.65 -1.17 -3.00
C VAL A 23 -6.84 -1.50 -3.89
N HIS A 24 -6.60 -1.93 -5.12
CA HIS A 24 -7.64 -2.31 -6.05
C HIS A 24 -8.50 -3.47 -5.51
N SER A 25 -7.89 -4.58 -5.09
CA SER A 25 -8.63 -5.71 -4.51
C SER A 25 -9.31 -5.33 -3.21
N LEU A 26 -8.65 -4.51 -2.38
CA LEU A 26 -9.23 -4.02 -1.13
C LEU A 26 -10.52 -3.23 -1.38
N PHE A 27 -10.48 -2.22 -2.26
CA PHE A 27 -11.66 -1.40 -2.55
C PHE A 27 -12.81 -2.19 -3.17
N ASN A 28 -12.50 -3.22 -3.98
CA ASN A 28 -13.53 -4.10 -4.55
C ASN A 28 -14.09 -5.11 -3.55
N SER A 29 -13.42 -5.36 -2.42
CA SER A 29 -13.94 -6.20 -1.33
C SER A 29 -14.80 -5.43 -0.32
N MET A 30 -14.79 -4.09 -0.39
CA MET A 30 -15.61 -3.23 0.47
C MET A 30 -17.08 -3.24 0.04
N SER A 31 -17.97 -2.82 0.95
CA SER A 31 -19.37 -2.60 0.60
C SER A 31 -19.48 -1.50 -0.48
N ALA A 32 -20.50 -1.56 -1.35
CA ALA A 32 -20.70 -0.55 -2.39
C ALA A 32 -20.81 0.88 -1.81
N ARG A 33 -21.32 1.02 -0.58
CA ARG A 33 -21.39 2.30 0.14
C ARG A 33 -20.00 2.80 0.52
N ASP A 34 -19.15 1.94 1.08
CA ASP A 34 -17.81 2.34 1.50
C ASP A 34 -16.89 2.58 0.30
N GLN A 35 -17.05 1.78 -0.76
CA GLN A 35 -16.38 1.98 -2.03
C GLN A 35 -16.78 3.32 -2.68
N ALA A 36 -18.06 3.71 -2.62
CA ALA A 36 -18.49 5.02 -3.13
C ALA A 36 -17.90 6.19 -2.31
N MET A 37 -17.50 5.96 -1.06
CA MET A 37 -16.84 6.98 -0.23
C MET A 37 -15.33 7.07 -0.48
N THR A 38 -14.68 6.06 -1.05
CA THR A 38 -13.22 6.11 -1.32
C THR A 38 -12.87 7.08 -2.43
N LEU A 39 -13.75 7.27 -3.41
CA LEU A 39 -13.51 8.06 -4.62
C LEU A 39 -14.46 9.26 -4.70
N GLU A 40 -13.95 10.42 -5.11
CA GLU A 40 -14.72 11.66 -5.22
C GLU A 40 -15.50 11.75 -6.54
N ASP A 41 -14.88 11.29 -7.63
CA ASP A 41 -15.44 11.32 -8.99
C ASP A 41 -15.36 9.94 -9.69
N GLY A 42 -15.09 8.89 -8.92
CA GLY A 42 -14.87 7.54 -9.44
C GLY A 42 -13.43 7.26 -9.89
N LEU A 43 -12.50 8.21 -9.74
CA LEU A 43 -11.07 8.01 -10.00
C LEU A 43 -10.18 8.59 -8.89
N HIS A 44 -10.40 9.84 -8.51
CA HIS A 44 -9.61 10.53 -7.50
C HIS A 44 -10.04 10.12 -6.09
N LEU A 45 -9.08 9.89 -5.20
CA LEU A 45 -9.36 9.61 -3.80
C LEU A 45 -10.04 10.81 -3.15
N SER A 46 -11.17 10.56 -2.49
CA SER A 46 -11.82 11.56 -1.64
C SER A 46 -10.94 11.88 -0.42
N ALA A 47 -11.29 12.90 0.36
CA ALA A 47 -10.63 13.16 1.64
C ALA A 47 -10.67 11.94 2.59
N TRP A 48 -11.75 11.15 2.54
CA TRP A 48 -11.86 9.92 3.31
C TRP A 48 -10.98 8.81 2.70
N GLY A 49 -10.98 8.65 1.39
CA GLY A 49 -10.11 7.71 0.66
C GLY A 49 -8.63 7.95 0.94
N ASN A 50 -8.19 9.22 0.95
CA ASN A 50 -6.82 9.59 1.31
C ASN A 50 -6.43 9.19 2.74
N ARG A 51 -7.32 9.36 3.72
CA ARG A 51 -7.07 8.95 5.11
C ARG A 51 -7.04 7.43 5.26
N LEU A 52 -7.85 6.72 4.49
CA LEU A 52 -7.80 5.26 4.44
C LEU A 52 -6.48 4.80 3.84
N MET A 53 -6.07 5.41 2.72
CA MET A 53 -4.82 5.13 2.03
C MET A 53 -3.59 5.36 2.92
N ASP A 54 -3.52 6.48 3.64
CA ASP A 54 -2.43 6.76 4.59
C ASP A 54 -2.31 5.66 5.67
N ARG A 55 -3.44 5.21 6.23
CA ARG A 55 -3.44 4.14 7.24
C ARG A 55 -2.94 2.81 6.68
N LEU A 56 -3.42 2.42 5.50
CA LEU A 56 -2.98 1.19 4.83
C LEU A 56 -1.50 1.22 4.50
N LEU A 57 -1.02 2.36 4.01
CA LEU A 57 0.38 2.56 3.67
C LEU A 57 1.27 2.46 4.90
N ARG A 58 0.91 3.14 6.01
CA ARG A 58 1.67 3.06 7.27
C ARG A 58 1.71 1.64 7.83
N ALA A 59 0.58 0.94 7.83
CA ALA A 59 0.51 -0.44 8.29
C ALA A 59 1.42 -1.36 7.44
N LYS A 60 1.39 -1.18 6.11
CA LYS A 60 2.23 -1.97 5.19
C LYS A 60 3.72 -1.65 5.35
N ILE A 61 4.07 -0.38 5.55
CA ILE A 61 5.45 0.03 5.82
C ILE A 61 5.93 -0.57 7.15
N ALA A 62 5.12 -0.54 8.22
CA ALA A 62 5.51 -1.11 9.50
C ALA A 62 5.73 -2.63 9.43
N ASP A 63 4.92 -3.34 8.64
CA ASP A 63 5.02 -4.78 8.41
C ASP A 63 6.24 -5.16 7.54
N ALA A 64 6.40 -4.53 6.38
CA ALA A 64 7.45 -4.88 5.42
C ALA A 64 8.80 -4.19 5.70
N PHE A 65 8.80 -3.07 6.42
CA PHE A 65 9.97 -2.23 6.69
C PHE A 65 9.98 -1.75 8.14
N PRO A 66 10.08 -2.66 9.13
CA PRO A 66 10.04 -2.29 10.55
C PRO A 66 11.14 -1.29 10.95
N ALA A 67 12.28 -1.29 10.25
CA ALA A 67 13.36 -0.31 10.44
C ALA A 67 12.95 1.13 10.08
N LEU A 68 12.04 1.33 9.13
CA LEU A 68 11.53 2.66 8.76
C LEU A 68 10.42 3.14 9.69
N ALA A 69 9.72 2.21 10.36
CA ALA A 69 8.69 2.55 11.34
C ALA A 69 9.26 2.97 12.70
N CYS A 70 10.51 2.58 13.01
CA CYS A 70 11.18 2.97 14.24
C CYS A 70 11.83 4.37 14.13
N VAL A 71 11.06 5.42 14.40
CA VAL A 71 11.62 6.76 14.66
C VAL A 71 11.98 6.85 16.14
N THR A 72 13.01 6.12 16.57
CA THR A 72 13.70 6.44 17.83
C THR A 72 15.22 6.43 17.60
N PRO A 73 15.96 7.45 18.08
CA PRO A 73 17.39 7.60 17.81
C PRO A 73 18.28 6.54 18.51
N ALA A 74 17.69 5.59 19.25
CA ALA A 74 18.41 4.53 19.95
C ALA A 74 18.69 3.29 19.08
N CYS A 75 18.04 3.14 17.92
CA CYS A 75 18.20 1.98 17.03
C CYS A 75 19.19 2.21 15.88
N CYS A 76 19.96 3.30 15.88
CA CYS A 76 20.98 3.60 14.88
C CYS A 76 22.25 2.72 15.02
N GLY A 77 22.07 1.40 15.02
CA GLY A 77 23.09 0.40 14.74
C GLY A 77 22.58 -0.45 13.58
N GLY A 78 22.83 -0.01 12.35
CA GLY A 78 22.13 -0.49 11.16
C GLY A 78 22.51 -1.91 10.70
N PRO A 79 21.69 -2.50 9.83
CA PRO A 79 22.16 -3.28 8.71
C PRO A 79 21.87 -2.53 7.40
N GLN A 80 22.71 -2.80 6.40
CA GLN A 80 22.68 -2.18 5.08
C GLN A 80 21.28 -2.28 4.48
N LEU A 81 20.70 -1.13 4.10
CA LEU A 81 19.48 -1.09 3.29
C LEU A 81 19.79 -1.77 1.96
N GLY A 82 19.57 -3.09 1.87
CA GLY A 82 19.19 -3.71 0.62
C GLY A 82 18.01 -2.89 0.08
N SER A 83 18.00 -2.62 -1.23
CA SER A 83 16.95 -1.82 -1.88
C SER A 83 15.61 -2.56 -1.80
N THR A 84 14.98 -2.60 -0.63
CA THR A 84 13.66 -3.14 -0.42
C THR A 84 12.68 -2.14 -1.02
N GLN A 85 12.01 -2.53 -2.10
CA GLN A 85 11.05 -1.68 -2.81
C GLN A 85 9.63 -2.12 -2.44
N MET A 86 8.68 -1.18 -2.49
CA MET A 86 7.26 -1.45 -2.33
C MET A 86 6.49 -0.82 -3.48
N ILE A 87 5.56 -1.58 -4.05
CA ILE A 87 4.70 -1.13 -5.13
C ILE A 87 3.27 -0.94 -4.57
N ILE A 88 2.63 0.16 -4.96
CA ILE A 88 1.25 0.50 -4.59
C ILE A 88 0.40 0.39 -5.86
N VAL A 89 -0.61 -0.49 -5.87
CA VAL A 89 -1.41 -0.83 -7.05
C VAL A 89 -2.91 -0.90 -6.79
#